data_AF-A0A0C3DCZ9-F1
#
_entry.id   AF-A0A0C3DCZ9-F1
#
_cell.length_a   1.000
_cell.length_b   1.000
_cell.length_c   1.000
_cell.angle_alpha   90.00
_cell.angle_beta   90.00
_cell.angle_gamma   90.00
#
_symmetry.space_group_name_H-M   'P 1'
#
loop_
_entity.id
_entity.type
_entity.pdbx_description
1 polymer ?
#
loop_
_entity_poly.entity_id
_entity_poly.type
_entity_poly.pdbx_seq_one_letter_code
_entity_poly.pdbx_strand_id
1 'polypeptide(L)'
;MSENAWAVHTKLDLGNLAKWMFGDMKEFGCVLLTVQDNLRELKQQQASLQKALWDLDNNMPLKALTEKEEIVPFDKVRTDNPEYLEVQSQLQRDIQAVRDCVQKLKDHLQASKRRLQEPLQLS
;
A
#
# COMPACT_ATOMS: atom_id res chain seq x y z
N MET A 1 -34.19 5.06 56.58
CA MET A 1 -33.51 6.29 56.13
C MET A 1 -32.91 5.94 54.78
N SER A 2 -33.52 6.41 53.69
CA SER A 2 -33.15 6.02 52.33
C SER A 2 -32.09 6.98 51.80
N GLU A 3 -30.94 6.42 51.48
CA GLU A 3 -29.66 7.09 51.36
C GLU A 3 -29.25 7.15 49.89
N ASN A 4 -29.69 8.16 49.11
CA ASN A 4 -29.15 8.49 47.77
C ASN A 4 -30.01 9.52 47.00
N ALA A 5 -30.15 10.73 47.54
CA ALA A 5 -30.40 11.90 46.70
C ALA A 5 -29.09 12.27 46.00
N TRP A 6 -29.06 12.19 44.65
CA TRP A 6 -28.01 12.63 43.70
C TRP A 6 -27.30 11.55 42.85
N ALA A 7 -27.84 10.35 42.68
CA ALA A 7 -27.34 9.49 41.60
C ALA A 7 -27.69 10.13 40.24
N VAL A 8 -26.70 10.75 39.58
CA VAL A 8 -26.87 11.30 38.22
C VAL A 8 -27.01 10.13 37.26
N HIS A 9 -28.21 9.96 36.71
CA HIS A 9 -28.48 8.91 35.72
C HIS A 9 -27.69 9.18 34.43
N THR A 10 -27.02 8.16 33.93
CA THR A 10 -26.20 8.21 32.72
C THR A 10 -26.81 7.37 31.61
N LYS A 11 -26.30 7.51 30.39
CA LYS A 11 -26.72 6.71 29.22
C LYS A 11 -26.60 5.20 29.45
N LEU A 12 -25.64 4.77 30.26
CA LEU A 12 -25.40 3.36 30.60
C LEU A 12 -26.51 2.78 31.49
N ASP A 13 -27.23 3.64 32.21
CA ASP A 13 -28.26 3.24 33.14
C ASP A 13 -29.59 2.93 32.44
N LEU A 14 -29.81 3.40 31.20
CA LEU A 14 -31.03 3.18 30.42
C LEU A 14 -31.42 1.69 30.30
N GLY A 15 -30.43 0.79 30.26
CA GLY A 15 -30.67 -0.67 30.18
C GLY A 15 -30.89 -1.35 31.53
N ASN A 16 -30.66 -0.65 32.65
CA ASN A 16 -30.74 -1.22 33.99
C ASN A 16 -32.01 -0.77 34.71
N LEU A 17 -33.08 -1.53 34.54
CA LEU A 17 -34.41 -1.27 35.15
C LEU A 17 -34.37 -1.10 36.67
N ALA A 18 -33.45 -1.78 37.38
CA ALA A 18 -33.35 -1.69 38.84
C ALA A 18 -32.84 -0.33 39.34
N LYS A 19 -32.27 0.49 38.46
CA LYS A 19 -31.80 1.85 38.78
C LYS A 19 -32.87 2.92 38.63
N TRP A 20 -34.02 2.59 38.04
CA TRP A 20 -35.08 3.57 37.75
C TRP A 20 -36.24 3.41 38.72
N MET A 21 -36.65 4.53 39.34
CA MET A 21 -37.89 4.60 40.09
C MET A 21 -38.93 5.42 39.32
N PHE A 22 -40.20 5.30 39.70
CA PHE A 22 -41.29 6.06 39.09
C PHE A 22 -41.05 7.59 39.13
N GLY A 23 -40.36 8.07 40.17
CA GLY A 23 -39.97 9.48 40.30
C GLY A 23 -38.93 9.97 39.28
N ASP A 24 -38.18 9.07 38.65
CA ASP A 24 -37.09 9.39 37.72
C ASP A 24 -37.55 9.45 36.26
N MET A 25 -38.86 9.40 35.99
CA MET A 25 -39.40 9.33 34.62
C MET A 25 -38.96 10.53 33.77
N LYS A 26 -38.82 11.71 34.37
CA LYS A 26 -38.38 12.92 33.67
C LYS A 26 -36.91 12.81 33.27
N GLU A 27 -36.06 12.37 34.20
CA GLU A 27 -34.63 12.13 34.01
C GLU A 27 -34.41 11.04 32.96
N PHE A 28 -35.19 9.95 33.01
CA PHE A 28 -35.20 8.90 32.00
C PHE A 28 -35.49 9.46 30.60
N GLY A 29 -36.54 10.29 30.49
CA GLY A 29 -36.88 10.97 29.24
C GLY A 29 -35.75 11.87 28.73
N CYS A 30 -35.12 12.66 29.61
CA CYS A 30 -33.99 13.51 29.24
C CYS A 30 -32.78 12.71 28.72
N VAL A 31 -32.42 11.61 29.40
CA VAL A 31 -31.31 10.75 28.98
C VAL A 31 -31.64 10.07 27.65
N LEU A 32 -32.89 9.64 27.44
CA LEU A 32 -33.34 9.02 26.19
C LEU A 32 -33.30 10.01 25.02
N LEU A 33 -33.81 11.22 25.20
CA LEU A 33 -33.75 12.29 24.18
C LEU A 33 -32.30 12.64 23.84
N THR A 34 -31.44 12.72 24.86
CA THR A 34 -30.00 12.94 24.64
C THR A 34 -29.41 11.83 23.78
N VAL A 35 -29.69 10.54 24.07
CA VAL A 35 -29.21 9.43 23.24
C VAL A 35 -29.78 9.51 21.82
N GLN A 36 -31.05 9.87 21.66
CA GLN A 36 -31.69 10.05 20.36
C GLN A 36 -31.00 11.12 19.51
N ASP A 37 -30.66 12.26 20.10
CA ASP A 37 -29.96 13.34 19.40
C ASP A 37 -28.53 12.94 19.02
N ASN A 38 -27.82 12.25 19.92
CA ASN A 38 -26.50 11.71 19.59
C ASN A 38 -26.54 10.69 18.44
N LEU A 39 -27.56 9.83 18.40
CA LEU A 39 -27.76 8.90 17.27
C LEU A 39 -28.05 9.62 15.96
N ARG A 40 -28.83 10.72 16.01
CA ARG A 40 -29.10 11.55 14.84
C ARG A 40 -27.81 12.19 14.32
N GLU A 41 -27.01 12.76 15.21
CA GLU A 41 -25.72 13.37 14.88
C GLU A 41 -24.74 12.35 14.29
N LEU A 42 -24.60 11.17 14.91
CA LEU A 42 -23.74 10.11 14.39
C LEU A 42 -24.17 9.64 12.99
N LYS A 43 -25.47 9.52 12.74
CA LYS A 43 -25.98 9.20 11.40
C LYS A 43 -25.67 10.30 10.39
N GLN A 44 -25.77 11.56 10.80
CA GLN A 44 -25.42 12.70 9.94
C GLN A 44 -23.91 12.70 9.62
N GLN A 45 -23.06 12.44 10.62
CA GLN A 45 -21.61 12.31 10.45
C GLN A 45 -21.28 11.14 9.51
N GLN A 46 -21.90 9.98 9.71
CA GLN A 46 -21.74 8.82 8.84
C GLN A 46 -22.10 9.16 7.39
N ALA A 47 -23.23 9.81 7.15
CA ALA A 47 -23.64 10.23 5.81
C ALA A 47 -22.65 11.24 5.19
N SER A 48 -22.13 12.17 6.00
CA SER A 48 -21.11 13.12 5.53
C SER A 48 -19.78 12.45 5.17
N LEU A 49 -19.34 11.46 5.94
CA LEU A 49 -18.12 10.70 5.67
C LEU A 49 -18.29 9.78 4.45
N GLN A 50 -19.45 9.12 4.32
CA GLN A 50 -19.76 8.35 3.11
C GLN A 50 -19.78 9.24 1.88
N LYS A 51 -20.37 10.43 1.97
CA LYS A 51 -20.34 11.41 0.88
C LYS A 51 -18.91 11.84 0.59
N ALA A 52 -18.10 12.16 1.60
CA ALA A 52 -16.69 12.55 1.40
C ALA A 52 -15.86 11.42 0.78
N LEU A 53 -16.11 10.17 1.15
CA LEU A 53 -15.48 8.99 0.53
C LEU A 53 -15.93 8.82 -0.92
N TRP A 54 -17.23 8.96 -1.19
CA TRP A 54 -17.75 8.91 -2.55
C TRP A 54 -17.20 10.07 -3.40
N ASP A 55 -17.13 11.27 -2.85
CA ASP A 55 -16.53 12.43 -3.49
C ASP A 55 -15.02 12.23 -3.68
N LEU A 56 -14.32 11.58 -2.76
CA LEU A 56 -12.92 11.22 -2.95
C LEU A 56 -12.78 10.15 -4.04
N ASP A 57 -13.58 9.09 -4.05
CA ASP A 57 -13.49 8.02 -5.04
C ASP A 57 -13.87 8.50 -6.46
N ASN A 58 -14.85 9.41 -6.57
CA ASN A 58 -15.34 9.93 -7.85
C ASN A 58 -14.66 11.24 -8.30
N ASN A 59 -14.22 12.10 -7.37
CA ASN A 59 -13.48 13.35 -7.66
C ASN A 59 -11.96 13.24 -7.42
N MET A 60 -11.47 12.09 -6.95
CA MET A 60 -10.09 11.63 -7.18
C MET A 60 -10.11 10.56 -8.29
N PRO A 61 -10.47 10.91 -9.55
CA PRO A 61 -9.90 10.18 -10.65
C PRO A 61 -8.38 10.39 -10.55
N LEU A 62 -7.56 9.36 -10.72
CA LEU A 62 -6.54 9.28 -11.79
C LEU A 62 -5.96 10.62 -12.35
N LYS A 63 -5.78 11.65 -11.53
CA LYS A 63 -5.43 13.04 -11.89
C LYS A 63 -4.48 13.62 -10.85
N ALA A 64 -4.76 13.41 -9.55
CA ALA A 64 -3.81 13.77 -8.50
C ALA A 64 -2.57 12.85 -8.45
N LEU A 65 -2.70 11.59 -8.89
CA LEU A 65 -1.55 10.71 -9.10
C LEU A 65 -0.86 10.95 -10.45
N THR A 66 -1.58 11.47 -11.45
CA THR A 66 -1.07 11.63 -12.82
C THR A 66 -0.29 12.94 -13.02
N GLU A 67 -0.47 13.94 -12.14
CA GLU A 67 0.31 15.19 -12.22
C GLU A 67 1.50 15.27 -11.25
N LYS A 68 1.75 14.26 -10.38
CA LYS A 68 2.91 14.36 -9.47
C LYS A 68 3.72 13.12 -9.15
N GLU A 69 3.25 11.91 -9.42
CA GLU A 69 4.12 10.74 -9.40
C GLU A 69 3.76 9.82 -10.55
N GLU A 70 4.50 9.99 -11.62
CA GLU A 70 4.67 9.04 -12.69
C GLU A 70 5.04 7.67 -12.09
N ILE A 71 4.04 6.83 -11.81
CA ILE A 71 4.24 5.39 -11.71
C ILE A 71 4.19 4.84 -13.16
N VAL A 72 5.09 5.27 -14.05
CA VAL A 72 6.44 4.73 -13.90
C VAL A 72 6.55 3.24 -13.63
N PRO A 73 5.96 2.29 -14.39
CA PRO A 73 6.39 0.90 -14.25
C PRO A 73 7.90 0.91 -14.37
N PHE A 74 8.63 0.34 -13.41
CA PHE A 74 10.10 0.40 -13.37
C PHE A 74 10.76 -0.03 -14.70
N ASP A 75 10.03 -0.79 -15.52
CA ASP A 75 10.40 -1.22 -16.88
C ASP A 75 10.27 -0.12 -17.97
N LYS A 76 9.43 0.90 -17.80
CA LYS A 76 9.22 1.99 -18.79
C LYS A 76 10.22 3.15 -18.64
N VAL A 77 10.63 3.54 -17.42
CA VAL A 77 11.65 4.61 -17.21
C VAL A 77 12.98 4.26 -17.88
N ARG A 78 13.31 2.97 -17.90
CA ARG A 78 14.53 2.45 -18.55
C ARG A 78 14.45 2.53 -20.08
N THR A 79 13.25 2.49 -20.64
CA THR A 79 13.04 2.47 -22.10
C THR A 79 12.96 3.89 -22.67
N ASP A 80 12.56 4.88 -21.86
CA ASP A 80 12.26 6.23 -22.36
C ASP A 80 13.39 7.25 -22.06
N ASN A 81 14.43 6.85 -21.31
CA ASN A 81 15.64 7.67 -21.11
C ASN A 81 16.73 7.30 -22.15
N PRO A 82 17.00 8.15 -23.15
CA PRO A 82 17.95 7.85 -24.22
C PRO A 82 19.38 7.64 -23.72
N GLU A 83 19.80 8.30 -22.63
CA GLU A 83 21.11 8.09 -22.02
C GLU A 83 21.23 6.69 -21.40
N TYR A 84 20.14 6.17 -20.83
CA TYR A 84 20.13 4.81 -20.26
C TYR A 84 20.17 3.73 -21.35
N LEU A 85 19.45 3.92 -22.45
CA LEU A 85 19.50 3.02 -23.60
C LEU A 85 20.88 2.98 -24.25
N GLU A 86 21.57 4.10 -24.34
CA GLU A 86 22.93 4.17 -24.88
C GLU A 86 23.93 3.44 -23.98
N VAL A 87 23.86 3.68 -22.66
CA VAL A 87 24.69 2.98 -21.67
C VAL A 87 24.40 1.47 -21.66
N GLN A 88 23.13 1.06 -21.73
CA GLN A 88 22.74 -0.34 -21.80
C GLN A 88 23.24 -1.01 -23.09
N SER A 89 23.13 -0.32 -24.23
CA SER A 89 23.62 -0.81 -25.53
C SER A 89 25.14 -0.94 -25.55
N GLN A 90 25.85 0.00 -24.92
CA GLN A 90 27.30 -0.07 -24.76
C GLN A 90 27.71 -1.26 -23.87
N LEU A 91 27.05 -1.44 -22.71
CA LEU A 91 27.30 -2.56 -21.81
C LEU A 91 27.04 -3.91 -22.49
N GLN A 92 25.99 -4.03 -23.30
CA GLN A 92 25.71 -5.26 -24.05
C GLN A 92 26.81 -5.57 -25.08
N ARG A 93 27.32 -4.56 -25.79
CA ARG A 93 28.44 -4.71 -26.72
C ARG A 93 29.71 -5.16 -25.99
N ASP A 94 29.99 -4.58 -24.83
CA ASP A 94 31.16 -4.93 -24.03
C ASP A 94 31.07 -6.35 -23.48
N ILE A 95 29.90 -6.76 -22.97
CA ILE A 95 29.65 -8.14 -22.55
C ILE A 95 29.86 -9.13 -23.70
N GLN A 96 29.41 -8.79 -24.91
CA GLN A 96 29.61 -9.65 -26.08
C GLN A 96 31.08 -9.74 -26.47
N ALA A 97 31.81 -8.63 -26.47
CA ALA A 97 33.25 -8.63 -26.74
C ALA A 97 34.03 -9.49 -25.74
N VAL A 98 33.70 -9.40 -24.45
CA VAL A 98 34.29 -10.24 -23.40
C VAL A 98 33.97 -11.72 -23.64
N ARG A 99 32.72 -12.07 -23.99
CA ARG A 99 32.34 -13.45 -24.32
C ARG A 99 33.14 -13.99 -25.51
N ASP A 100 33.31 -13.20 -26.56
CA ASP A 100 34.07 -13.61 -27.74
C ASP A 100 35.55 -13.82 -27.42
N CYS A 101 36.14 -12.98 -26.57
CA CYS A 101 37.50 -13.17 -26.07
C CYS A 101 37.64 -14.45 -25.25
N VAL A 102 36.69 -14.72 -24.34
CA VAL A 102 36.66 -15.96 -23.55
C VAL A 102 36.51 -17.18 -24.46
N GLN A 103 35.66 -17.11 -25.49
CA GLN A 103 35.48 -18.20 -26.43
C GLN A 103 36.76 -18.45 -27.25
N LYS A 104 37.40 -17.40 -27.78
CA LYS A 104 38.70 -17.51 -28.46
C LYS A 104 39.78 -18.11 -27.55
N LEU A 105 39.83 -17.68 -26.28
CA LEU A 105 40.77 -18.23 -25.31
C LEU A 105 40.50 -19.71 -25.04
N LYS A 106 39.23 -20.10 -24.92
CA LYS A 106 38.79 -21.49 -24.77
C LYS A 106 39.20 -22.32 -25.99
N ASP A 107 39.01 -21.80 -27.20
CA ASP A 107 39.38 -22.48 -28.44
C ASP A 107 40.90 -22.62 -28.57
N HIS A 108 41.67 -21.58 -28.20
CA HIS A 108 43.12 -21.63 -28.16
C HIS A 108 43.63 -22.65 -27.15
N LEU A 109 43.02 -22.71 -25.95
CA LEU A 109 43.38 -23.68 -24.92
C LEU A 109 43.01 -25.10 -25.36
N GLN A 110 41.86 -25.29 -25.99
CA GLN A 110 41.46 -26.58 -26.54
C GLN A 110 42.38 -27.01 -27.70
N ALA A 111 42.76 -26.09 -28.59
CA ALA A 111 43.72 -26.36 -29.66
C ALA A 111 45.12 -26.67 -29.11
N SER A 112 45.56 -25.97 -28.07
CA SER A 112 46.82 -26.27 -27.37
C SER A 112 46.76 -27.65 -26.72
N LYS A 113 45.64 -27.98 -26.05
CA LYS A 113 45.42 -29.31 -25.47
C LYS A 113 45.46 -30.41 -26.54
N ARG A 114 44.81 -30.19 -27.69
CA ARG A 114 44.85 -31.14 -28.82
C ARG A 114 46.27 -31.32 -29.36
N ARG A 115 47.03 -30.24 -29.53
CA ARG A 115 48.44 -30.29 -29.95
C ARG A 115 49.35 -31.01 -28.96
N LEU A 116 49.05 -30.93 -27.66
CA LEU A 116 49.76 -31.69 -26.62
C LEU A 116 49.32 -33.16 -26.56
N GLN A 117 48.10 -33.47 -27.01
CA GLN A 117 47.56 -34.83 -27.11
C GLN A 117 47.90 -35.50 -28.44
N GLU A 118 48.32 -34.74 -29.46
CA GLU A 118 48.87 -35.27 -30.69
C GLU A 118 50.23 -35.90 -30.33
N PRO A 119 50.33 -37.23 -30.34
CA PRO A 119 51.56 -37.90 -29.95
C PRO A 119 52.67 -37.43 -30.89
N LEU A 120 53.81 -37.08 -30.29
CA LEU A 120 55.12 -36.98 -30.93
C LEU A 120 55.25 -38.00 -32.07
N GLN A 121 54.92 -37.57 -33.28
CA GLN A 121 55.29 -38.20 -34.55
C GLN A 121 56.51 -37.42 -35.06
N LEU A 122 57.61 -37.49 -34.31
CA LEU A 122 58.92 -37.10 -34.81
C LEU A 122 59.93 -38.17 -34.37
N SER A 123 60.29 -38.97 -35.38
CA SER A 123 61.49 -39.78 -35.57
C SER A 123 61.80 -40.91 -34.60
#